data_AF-A0A967WUT7-F1
#
_entry.id   AF-A0A967WUT7-F1
#
_cell.length_a   1.000
_cell.length_b   1.000
_cell.length_c   1.000
_cell.angle_alpha   90.00
_cell.angle_beta   90.00
_cell.angle_gamma   90.00
#
_symmetry.space_group_name_H-M   'P 1'
#
loop_
_entity.id
_entity.type
_entity.pdbx_description
1 polymer ?
#
loop_
_entity_poly.entity_id
_entity_poly.type
_entity_poly.pdbx_seq_one_letter_code
_entity_poly.pdbx_strand_id
1 'polypeptide(L)' 'MRLMYERCAALDVHKKTVTACPRWTQSDGQVASEVRTFGTTTPELLEMLD' A
#
# COMPACT_ATOMS: atom_id res chain seq x y z
N MET A 1 2.52 11.43 -7.91
CA MET A 1 1.33 11.26 -7.05
C MET A 1 1.44 12.21 -5.87
N ARG A 2 0.38 12.96 -5.55
CA ARG A 2 0.31 13.86 -4.37
C ARG A 2 -0.64 13.22 -3.35
N LEU A 3 -0.30 13.22 -2.06
CA LEU A 3 -1.24 12.77 -1.02
C LEU A 3 -2.44 13.71 -1.00
N MET A 4 -3.63 13.16 -1.22
CA MET A 4 -4.90 13.89 -1.07
C MET A 4 -5.51 13.68 0.32
N TYR A 5 -5.11 12.60 1.00
CA TYR A 5 -5.56 12.21 2.33
C TYR A 5 -4.34 11.87 3.20
N GLU A 6 -4.46 12.07 4.52
CA GLU A 6 -3.39 11.79 5.49
C GLU A 6 -2.93 10.34 5.47
N ARG A 7 -3.79 9.41 5.05
CA ARG A 7 -3.49 7.99 4.87
C ARG A 7 -4.12 7.52 3.57
N CYS A 8 -3.31 6.96 2.68
CA CYS A 8 -3.76 6.37 1.42
C CYS A 8 -2.80 5.28 0.97
N ALA A 9 -3.18 4.49 -0.04
CA ALA A 9 -2.28 3.52 -0.65
C ALA A 9 -2.45 3.52 -2.17
N ALA A 10 -1.33 3.41 -2.90
CA ALA A 10 -1.37 3.04 -4.30
C ALA A 10 -1.31 1.52 -4.42
N LEU A 11 -2.14 0.95 -5.28
CA LEU A 11 -2.10 -0.47 -5.63
C LEU A 11 -1.77 -0.61 -7.12
N ASP A 12 -0.75 -1.38 -7.42
CA ASP A 12 -0.42 -1.81 -8.78
C ASP A 12 -0.69 -3.31 -8.91
N VAL A 13 -1.67 -3.66 -9.74
CA VAL A 13 -2.14 -5.04 -9.94
C VAL A 13 -1.57 -5.56 -11.26
N HIS A 14 -0.64 -6.50 -11.18
CA HIS A 14 0.00 -7.11 -12.33
C HIS A 14 -0.21 -8.63 -12.34
N LYS A 15 -1.31 -9.09 -12.95
CA LYS A 15 -1.72 -10.50 -13.15
C LYS A 15 -1.59 -11.42 -11.92
N LYS A 16 -0.36 -11.80 -11.55
CA LYS A 16 -0.03 -12.68 -10.42
C LYS A 16 0.30 -11.94 -9.13
N THR A 17 0.59 -10.63 -9.20
CA THR A 17 1.07 -9.86 -8.06
C THR A 17 0.28 -8.58 -7.85
N VAL A 18 0.18 -8.16 -6.59
CA VAL A 18 -0.32 -6.84 -6.18
C VAL A 18 0.79 -6.14 -5.40
N THR A 19 1.28 -5.00 -5.89
CA THR A 19 2.21 -4.16 -5.14
C THR A 19 1.46 -3.04 -4.46
N ALA A 20 1.52 -3.00 -3.13
CA ALA A 20 0.93 -1.96 -2.32
C ALA A 20 2.01 -0.97 -1.87
N CYS A 21 1.73 0.32 -2.06
CA CYS A 21 2.52 1.41 -1.52
C CYS A 21 1.66 2.28 -0.60
N PRO A 22 1.44 1.89 0.67
CA PRO A 22 0.81 2.75 1.66
C PRO A 22 1.67 3.99 1.88
N ARG A 23 1.00 5.13 2.05
CA ARG A 23 1.60 6.41 2.43
C ARG A 23 0.79 7.06 3.54
N TRP A 24 1.47 7.61 4.53
CA TRP A 24 0.83 8.31 5.63
C TRP A 24 1.67 9.50 6.10
N THR A 25 0.98 10.53 6.57
CA THR A 25 1.61 11.67 7.25
C THR A 25 1.92 11.28 8.70
N GLN A 26 3.16 11.48 9.12
CA GLN A 26 3.61 11.33 10.50
C GLN A 26 3.28 12.57 11.33
N SER A 27 3.42 12.47 12.66
CA SER A 27 3.13 13.58 13.59
C SER A 27 4.03 14.81 13.39
N ASP A 28 5.19 14.65 12.76
CA ASP A 28 6.11 15.74 12.41
C ASP A 28 5.81 16.39 11.04
N GLY A 29 4.75 15.94 10.36
CA GLY A 29 4.35 16.41 9.04
C GLY A 29 5.09 15.76 7.87
N GLN A 30 6.04 14.85 8.13
CA GLN A 30 6.70 14.10 7.07
C GLN A 30 5.80 12.98 6.53
N VAL A 31 5.95 12.67 5.25
CA VAL A 31 5.22 11.56 4.61
C VAL A 31 6.10 10.31 4.65
N ALA A 32 5.61 9.27 5.31
CA ALA A 32 6.20 7.94 5.25
C ALA A 32 5.50 7.08 4.21
N SER A 33 6.22 6.06 3.74
CA SER A 33 5.69 5.06 2.83
C SER A 33 6.40 3.73 3.01
N GLU A 34 5.69 2.65 2.73
CA GLU A 34 6.24 1.30 2.62
C GLU A 34 5.92 0.75 1.23
N VAL A 35 6.67 -0.28 0.79
CA VAL A 35 6.34 -1.04 -0.41
C VAL A 35 6.34 -2.52 -0.04
N ARG A 36 5.19 -3.18 -0.21
CA ARG A 36 5.05 -4.63 -0.07
C ARG A 36 4.39 -5.19 -1.32
N THR A 37 4.81 -6.39 -1.71
CA THR A 37 4.24 -7.12 -2.84
C THR A 37 3.60 -8.40 -2.33
N PHE A 38 2.37 -8.63 -2.78
CA PHE A 38 1.52 -9.76 -2.45
C PHE A 38 1.17 -10.52 -3.73
N GLY A 39 0.66 -11.74 -3.58
CA GLY A 39 0.05 -12.45 -4.70
C GLY A 39 -1.41 -12.05 -4.93
N THR A 40 -2.04 -12.60 -5.97
CA THR A 40 -3.43 -12.30 -6.35
C THR A 40 -4.43 -13.39 -5.93
N THR A 41 -3.98 -14.44 -5.24
CA THR A 41 -4.91 -15.44 -4.69
C THR A 41 -5.52 -14.93 -3.38
N THR A 42 -6.71 -15.41 -3.03
CA THR A 42 -7.42 -14.97 -1.81
C THR A 42 -6.55 -15.07 -0.54
N PRO A 43 -5.81 -16.18 -0.28
CA PRO A 43 -4.95 -16.26 0.90
C PRO A 43 -3.84 -15.18 0.91
N GLU A 44 -3.21 -14.94 -0.24
CA GLU A 44 -2.13 -13.95 -0.36
C GLU A 44 -2.65 -12.50 -0.22
N LEU A 45 -3.88 -12.24 -0.67
CA LEU A 45 -4.52 -10.93 -0.46
C LEU A 45 -4.96 -10.72 0.99
N LEU A 46 -5.28 -11.78 1.73
CA LEU A 46 -5.60 -11.68 3.16
C LEU A 46 -4.39 -11.26 3.99
N GLU A 47 -3.15 -11.51 3.54
CA GLU A 47 -1.93 -10.99 4.18
C GLU A 47 -1.84 -9.45 4.17
N MET A 48 -2.69 -8.76 3.40
CA MET A 48 -2.80 -7.29 3.41
C MET A 48 -3.63 -6.76 4.59
N LEU A 49 -4.33 -7.63 5.33
CA LEU A 49 -5.12 -7.24 6.51
C LEU A 49 -4.29 -7.13 7.79
N ASP A 50 -3.13 -7.79 7.83
CA ASP A 50 -2.17 -7.78 8.93
C ASP A 50 -1.18 -6.60 8.83
#